data_AF-A0A949XC51-F1
#
_entry.id   AF-A0A949XC51-F1
#
_cell.length_a   1.000
_cell.length_b   1.000
_cell.length_c   1.000
_cell.angle_alpha   90.00
_cell.angle_beta   90.00
_cell.angle_gamma   90.00
#
_symmetry.space_group_name_H-M   'P 1'
#
loop_
_entity.id
_entity.type
_entity.pdbx_description
1 polymer ?
#
loop_
_entity_poly.entity_id
_entity_poly.type
_entity_poly.pdbx_seq_one_letter_code
_entity_poly.pdbx_strand_id
1 'polypeptide(L)'
;MADSTDHVLGHETFEAISDPDLNAWFDVSTLTLFGSEIGDTCVMPFVATSSGIAYTALTLVINGHKYKSQLIYSNHYHACAGAP
;
A
#
# COMPACT_ATOMS: atom_id res chain seq x y z
N MET A 1 -6.83 14.85 7.23
CA MET A 1 -6.08 14.02 8.19
C MET A 1 -6.20 12.60 7.64
N ALA A 2 -5.09 11.89 7.46
CA ALA A 2 -5.15 10.46 7.16
C ALA A 2 -5.47 9.76 8.48
N ASP A 3 -6.56 9.02 8.52
CA ASP A 3 -6.88 8.19 9.68
C ASP A 3 -5.86 7.04 9.70
N SER A 4 -5.05 6.94 10.75
CA SER A 4 -4.11 5.83 10.90
C SER A 4 -4.81 4.47 10.88
N THR A 5 -6.11 4.45 11.17
CA THR A 5 -6.96 3.26 11.08
C THR A 5 -7.25 2.86 9.65
N ASP A 6 -7.34 3.79 8.68
CA ASP A 6 -7.54 3.48 7.25
C ASP A 6 -6.34 2.69 6.70
N HIS A 7 -5.14 3.10 7.10
CA HIS A 7 -3.90 2.43 6.77
C HIS A 7 -3.88 0.99 7.29
N VAL A 8 -4.02 0.80 8.61
CA VAL A 8 -3.94 -0.54 9.21
C VAL A 8 -5.11 -1.42 8.75
N LEU A 9 -6.34 -0.90 8.75
CA LEU A 9 -7.50 -1.70 8.36
C LEU A 9 -7.42 -2.15 6.90
N GLY A 10 -7.07 -1.23 6.00
CA GLY A 10 -6.93 -1.54 4.58
C GLY A 10 -5.77 -2.52 4.33
N HIS A 11 -4.60 -2.20 4.87
CA HIS A 11 -3.41 -3.04 4.76
C HIS A 11 -3.69 -4.48 5.16
N GLU A 12 -4.07 -4.69 6.42
CA GLU A 12 -4.17 -6.03 7.02
C GLU A 12 -5.33 -6.82 6.41
N THR A 13 -6.47 -6.15 6.14
CA THR A 13 -7.65 -6.84 5.62
C THR A 13 -7.47 -7.24 4.16
N PHE A 14 -6.95 -6.34 3.32
CA PHE A 14 -6.80 -6.65 1.91
C PHE A 14 -5.58 -7.52 1.63
N GLU A 15 -4.54 -7.44 2.44
CA GLU A 15 -3.45 -8.40 2.42
C GLU A 15 -3.96 -9.83 2.66
N ALA A 16 -4.69 -10.05 3.76
CA ALA A 16 -5.23 -11.37 4.08
C ALA A 16 -6.14 -11.97 2.99
N ILE A 17 -6.79 -11.12 2.18
CA ILE A 17 -7.66 -11.55 1.08
C ILE A 17 -6.87 -11.77 -0.22
N SER A 18 -5.83 -10.96 -0.46
CA SER A 18 -5.10 -10.94 -1.72
C SER A 18 -3.83 -11.80 -1.71
N ASP A 19 -3.35 -12.23 -0.53
CA ASP A 19 -2.24 -13.16 -0.39
C ASP A 19 -2.57 -14.49 -1.11
N PRO A 20 -1.90 -14.80 -2.24
CA PRO A 20 -2.14 -16.02 -2.99
C PRO A 20 -1.56 -17.26 -2.29
N ASP A 21 -0.58 -17.08 -1.41
CA ASP A 21 0.21 -18.15 -0.80
C ASP A 21 -0.21 -18.42 0.66
N LEU A 22 -1.03 -17.54 1.25
CA LEU A 22 -1.56 -17.62 2.64
C LEU A 22 -0.45 -17.78 3.69
N ASN A 23 0.71 -17.20 3.40
CA ASN A 23 1.91 -17.28 4.23
C ASN A 23 2.46 -15.90 4.59
N ALA A 24 1.61 -14.87 4.50
CA ALA A 24 1.91 -13.44 4.64
C ALA A 24 2.78 -12.85 3.50
N TRP A 25 3.25 -13.69 2.57
CA TRP A 25 4.01 -13.29 1.39
C TRP A 25 5.18 -12.33 1.70
N PHE A 26 6.03 -12.74 2.65
CA PHE A 26 7.22 -11.98 2.99
C PHE A 26 8.19 -11.82 1.82
N ASP A 27 8.64 -10.59 1.57
CA ASP A 27 9.74 -10.35 0.64
C ASP A 27 11.06 -10.85 1.27
N VAL A 28 11.63 -11.89 0.68
CA VAL A 28 12.95 -12.43 1.05
C VAL A 28 14.04 -12.09 0.03
N SER A 29 13.64 -11.42 -1.06
CA SER A 29 14.44 -11.18 -2.25
C SER A 29 15.05 -9.77 -2.31
N THR A 30 14.37 -8.79 -1.70
CA THR A 30 14.75 -7.38 -1.76
C THR A 30 15.31 -6.94 -0.41
N LEU A 31 16.56 -6.48 -0.40
CA LEU A 31 17.25 -6.11 0.84
C LEU A 31 16.54 -4.99 1.62
N THR A 32 15.87 -4.07 0.91
CA THR A 32 15.18 -2.90 1.48
C THR A 32 13.77 -3.20 1.99
N LEU A 33 13.19 -4.33 1.59
CA LEU A 33 11.86 -4.78 1.98
C LEU A 33 11.94 -6.16 2.67
N PHE A 34 13.12 -6.57 3.12
CA PHE A 34 13.31 -7.92 3.65
C PHE A 34 12.44 -8.14 4.88
N GLY A 35 11.55 -9.15 4.82
CA GLY A 35 10.58 -9.45 5.85
C GLY A 35 9.35 -8.54 5.87
N SER A 36 9.20 -7.65 4.89
CA SER A 36 7.96 -6.90 4.66
C SER A 36 6.93 -7.80 3.98
N GLU A 37 5.68 -7.68 4.41
CA GLU A 37 4.54 -8.35 3.80
C GLU A 37 4.04 -7.58 2.57
N ILE A 38 3.12 -8.13 1.80
CA ILE A 38 2.75 -7.49 0.54
C ILE A 38 2.05 -6.14 0.73
N GLY A 39 1.27 -5.99 1.81
CA GLY A 39 0.67 -4.72 2.20
C GLY A 39 1.73 -3.66 2.51
N ASP A 40 2.84 -4.05 3.16
CA ASP A 40 3.98 -3.17 3.48
C ASP A 40 4.64 -2.63 2.21
N THR A 41 4.78 -3.47 1.18
CA THR A 41 5.38 -3.03 -0.09
C THR A 41 4.57 -1.91 -0.76
N CYS A 42 3.26 -1.84 -0.48
CA CYS A 42 2.37 -0.83 -1.02
C CYS A 42 2.25 0.44 -0.16
N VAL A 43 2.80 0.42 1.06
CA VAL A 43 3.06 1.63 1.86
C VAL A 43 4.25 2.42 1.28
N MET A 44 5.11 1.71 0.55
CA MET A 44 6.50 2.07 0.27
C MET A 44 6.85 2.65 -1.12
N PRO A 45 5.98 3.27 -1.96
CA PRO A 45 6.53 4.02 -3.08
C PRO A 45 6.98 5.39 -2.58
N PHE A 46 8.12 5.38 -1.89
CA PHE A 46 8.95 6.53 -1.68
C PHE A 46 9.46 7.01 -3.04
N VAL A 47 8.80 8.00 -3.63
CA VAL A 47 9.29 8.60 -4.87
C VAL A 47 10.29 9.68 -4.47
N ALA A 48 11.52 9.56 -4.96
CA ALA A 48 12.48 10.63 -4.89
C ALA A 48 11.95 11.80 -5.75
N THR A 49 11.60 12.90 -5.09
CA THR A 49 11.25 14.16 -5.74
C THR A 49 12.43 15.12 -5.64
N SER A 50 12.41 16.20 -6.41
CA SER A 50 13.38 17.31 -6.28
C SER A 50 13.41 17.95 -4.89
N SER A 51 12.43 17.64 -4.03
CA SER A 51 12.28 18.19 -2.68
C SER A 51 12.45 17.15 -1.57
N GLY A 52 12.90 15.94 -1.90
CA GLY A 52 13.09 14.83 -0.95
C GLY A 52 12.20 13.62 -1.24
N ILE A 53 12.06 12.74 -0.25
CA ILE A 53 11.26 11.52 -0.37
C ILE A 53 9.78 11.83 -0.13
N ALA A 54 8.90 11.49 -1.09
CA ALA A 54 7.47 11.67 -0.96
C ALA A 54 6.73 10.33 -0.84
N TYR A 55 5.75 10.28 0.08
CA TYR A 55 4.79 9.19 0.18
C TYR A 55 3.77 9.27 -0.97
N THR A 56 3.63 8.21 -1.75
CA THR A 56 2.54 8.07 -2.72
C THR A 56 1.29 7.56 -2.03
N ALA A 57 0.56 8.47 -1.39
CA ALA A 57 -0.83 8.22 -1.05
C ALA A 57 -1.72 8.63 -2.24
N LEU A 58 -2.70 7.80 -2.59
CA LEU A 58 -3.76 8.18 -3.50
C LEU A 58 -4.61 9.28 -2.85
N THR A 59 -4.84 10.37 -3.57
CA THR A 59 -5.79 11.41 -3.13
C THR A 59 -7.15 11.16 -3.77
N LEU A 60 -8.12 10.80 -2.94
CA LEU A 60 -9.51 10.55 -3.33
C LEU A 60 -10.37 11.77 -2.99
N VAL A 61 -11.31 12.13 -3.86
CA VAL A 61 -12.28 13.19 -3.57
C VAL A 61 -13.66 12.55 -3.39
N ILE A 62 -14.15 12.55 -2.15
CA ILE A 62 -15.46 11.99 -1.81
C ILE A 62 -16.31 13.13 -1.25
N ASN A 63 -17.44 13.40 -1.90
CA ASN A 63 -18.35 14.49 -1.52
C ASN A 63 -17.65 15.87 -1.39
N GLY A 64 -16.69 16.16 -2.27
CA GLY A 64 -15.91 17.41 -2.23
C GLY A 64 -14.79 17.45 -1.18
N HIS A 65 -14.67 16.42 -0.33
CA HIS A 65 -13.60 16.31 0.65
C HIS A 65 -12.45 15.45 0.11
N LYS A 66 -11.20 15.90 0.36
CA LYS A 66 -9.98 15.18 -0.03
C LYS A 66 -9.56 14.21 1.06
N TYR A 67 -9.40 12.96 0.69
CA TYR A 67 -8.89 11.88 1.53
C TYR A 67 -7.57 11.38 0.96
N LYS A 68 -6.67 10.95 1.85
CA LYS A 68 -5.48 10.22 1.46
C LYS A 68 -5.70 8.77 1.83
N SER A 69 -5.53 7.88 0.87
CA SER A 69 -5.54 6.43 1.10
C SER A 69 -4.26 5.81 0.54
N GLN A 70 -3.84 4.73 1.16
CA GLN A 70 -2.71 3.93 0.70
C GLN A 70 -3.09 3.16 -0.59
N LEU A 71 -2.10 2.81 -1.41
CA LEU A 71 -2.29 1.83 -2.48
C LEU A 71 -2.36 0.42 -1.88
N ILE A 72 -3.18 -0.45 -2.44
CA ILE A 72 -3.36 -1.83 -1.98
C ILE A 72 -2.91 -2.78 -3.07
N TYR A 73 -2.32 -3.92 -2.70
CA TYR A 73 -1.94 -4.92 -3.69
C TYR A 73 -3.18 -5.50 -4.39
N SER A 74 -3.11 -5.59 -5.72
CA SER A 74 -4.17 -6.17 -6.54
C SER A 74 -3.65 -7.39 -7.30
N ASN A 75 -4.30 -8.54 -7.09
CA ASN A 75 -4.08 -9.75 -7.88
C ASN A 75 -4.40 -9.56 -9.37
N HIS A 76 -5.24 -8.58 -9.74
CA HIS A 76 -5.53 -8.31 -11.15
C HIS A 76 -4.33 -7.68 -11.87
N TYR A 77 -3.67 -6.71 -11.23
CA TYR A 77 -2.53 -5.99 -11.81
C TYR A 77 -1.18 -6.58 -11.41
N HIS A 78 -1.14 -7.47 -10.42
CA HIS A 78 0.09 -7.94 -9.77
C HIS A 78 0.99 -6.78 -9.31
N ALA A 79 0.38 -5.73 -8.75
CA ALA A 79 1.05 -4.51 -8.32
C ALA A 79 0.19 -3.73 -7.31
N CYS A 80 0.79 -2.73 -6.65
CA CYS A 80 0.08 -1.79 -5.80
C CYS A 80 -0.82 -0.87 -6.64
N ALA A 81 -2.12 -0.90 -6.37
CA ALA A 81 -3.15 -0.19 -7.12
C ALA A 81 -4.05 0.63 -6.20
N GLY A 82 -4.55 1.75 -6.73
CA GLY A 82 -5.50 2.64 -6.03
C GLY A 82 -6.97 2.31 -6.32
N ALA A 83 -7.20 1.29 -7.16
CA ALA A 83 -8.50 0.84 -7.61
C ALA A 83 -8.39 -0.67 -7.97
N PRO A 84 -9.50 -1.42 -7.88
CA PRO A 84 -9.54 -2.84 -8.26
C PRO A 84 -9.15 -3.09 -9.73
#